data_AF-A0A7C3P8C4-F1
#
_entry.id   AF-A0A7C3P8C4-F1
#
_cell.length_a   1.000
_cell.length_b   1.000
_cell.length_c   1.000
_cell.angle_alpha   90.00
_cell.angle_beta   90.00
_cell.angle_gamma   90.00
#
_symmetry.space_group_name_H-M   'P 1'
#
loop_
_entity.id
_entity.type
_entity.pdbx_description
1 polymer ?
#
loop_
_entity_poly.entity_id
_entity_poly.type
_entity_poly.pdbx_seq_one_letter_code
_entity_poly.pdbx_strand_id
1 'polypeptide(L)'
;MPPAQGRGIIGEVPASEHHPRIQEYAPMPIRFACRICAAKLEVTDAQAGAWCSCTHCGRRLRVPTLGAQALPDVQPTGRVGVIRLALAATVFVAALLLAGAVPRTALLVCLGVGGVSAFALLAPRPHPFLLAALNFGTVTTRLRLALLLGCAILVGSFAAVRVVGERQVATANRLAAAKTRQAQAAADDGRFAEAERLLTEVLAVPRADDTAAAESLLADIRRKQAVRQRLAAEEEAVNLLLGAERAVEEKRVAEAAQLLRQYVAHPHATAKGRAEQVLAEIEVATSDTQALRTLEGMTDDQFVEWEQKGRPAVGPPVNNPALAALYRETLGRNAAEAKRRREEARLARLALAEKERREAEELKRREAEERAKREAEAGRKVIPYAIIKREELGTAKLAFDVRVDLIDGRLPSADELLAVAQDIHSKEKRRHENNFIDFHRPGKHGGTVCFATGHHLPPVIQMLPEDPTAEPLPAATRQKVEAAYNATVKRSPKVAKSELEFQGGGVYVRIDLARGATERDAIALATAYYKAAPLRDVFHDVTVWDSAGQQLGFAENEEDGKVYWEPLDLKRERQRIR
;
A
#
# COMPACT_ATOMS: atom_id res chain seq x y z
N MET A 1 12.32 9.63 51.77
CA MET A 1 12.30 8.56 50.75
C MET A 1 11.55 9.08 49.53
N PRO A 2 12.21 9.32 48.39
CA PRO A 2 11.54 9.76 47.17
C PRO A 2 11.11 8.55 46.31
N PRO A 3 10.06 8.67 45.48
CA PRO A 3 9.57 7.57 44.67
C PRO A 3 10.40 7.38 43.39
N ALA A 4 10.61 6.11 43.06
CA ALA A 4 11.38 5.64 41.92
C ALA A 4 10.70 5.97 40.58
N GLN A 5 11.45 6.59 39.66
CA GLN A 5 11.06 6.75 38.27
C GLN A 5 11.44 5.48 37.49
N GLY A 6 10.43 4.69 37.13
CA GLY A 6 10.59 3.56 36.20
C GLY A 6 10.71 4.07 34.77
N ARG A 7 11.89 3.88 34.16
CA ARG A 7 12.11 4.06 32.71
C ARG A 7 11.48 2.89 31.96
N GLY A 8 10.39 3.15 31.25
CA GLY A 8 9.85 2.23 30.25
C GLY A 8 10.74 2.21 29.01
N ILE A 9 11.22 1.02 28.65
CA ILE A 9 11.92 0.74 27.39
C ILE A 9 10.83 0.64 26.32
N ILE A 10 10.73 1.64 25.44
CA ILE A 10 9.90 1.58 24.23
C ILE A 10 10.74 0.83 23.18
N GLY A 11 10.28 -0.36 22.79
CA GLY A 11 10.85 -1.10 21.68
C GLY A 11 10.56 -0.40 20.37
N GLU A 12 11.62 -0.09 19.62
CA GLU A 12 11.55 0.42 18.25
C GLU A 12 11.01 -0.69 17.33
N VAL A 13 9.85 -0.44 16.71
CA VAL A 13 9.31 -1.23 15.61
C VAL A 13 9.88 -0.66 14.31
N PRO A 14 10.52 -1.46 13.43
CA PRO A 14 11.06 -0.95 12.18
C PRO A 14 9.93 -0.61 11.20
N ALA A 15 9.73 0.69 10.96
CA ALA A 15 8.84 1.19 9.93
C ALA A 15 9.42 0.88 8.54
N SER A 16 8.81 -0.09 7.84
CA SER A 16 9.00 -0.29 6.41
C SER A 16 7.64 -0.45 5.74
N GLU A 17 6.88 0.64 5.67
CA GLU A 17 5.70 0.74 4.81
C GLU A 17 6.02 1.62 3.60
N HIS A 18 5.97 0.99 2.44
CA HIS A 18 6.01 1.66 1.14
C HIS A 18 4.80 2.59 1.01
N HIS A 19 5.01 3.90 1.20
CA HIS A 19 4.07 4.91 0.75
C HIS A 19 3.96 4.85 -0.79
N PRO A 20 2.77 4.64 -1.37
CA PRO A 20 2.58 4.81 -2.80
C PRO A 20 2.88 6.27 -3.17
N ARG A 21 3.80 6.48 -4.11
CA ARG A 21 4.04 7.79 -4.74
C ARG A 21 2.70 8.32 -5.23
N ILE A 22 2.20 9.38 -4.62
CA ILE A 22 1.10 10.18 -5.14
C ILE A 22 1.58 10.74 -6.48
N GLN A 23 1.04 10.20 -7.57
CA GLN A 23 1.20 10.78 -8.90
C GLN A 23 0.53 12.16 -8.86
N GLU A 24 1.33 13.22 -8.90
CA GLU A 24 0.84 14.58 -9.13
C GLU A 24 0.18 14.61 -10.51
N TYR A 25 -1.16 14.51 -10.54
CA TYR A 25 -1.92 14.74 -11.76
C TYR A 25 -1.73 16.20 -12.18
N ALA A 26 -1.25 16.41 -13.40
CA ALA A 26 -1.16 17.75 -13.98
C ALA A 26 -2.57 18.38 -13.97
N PRO A 27 -2.73 19.64 -13.48
CA PRO A 27 -4.03 20.28 -13.37
C PRO A 27 -4.68 20.39 -14.74
N MET A 28 -5.90 19.85 -14.88
CA MET A 28 -6.65 19.91 -16.14
C MET A 28 -7.28 21.30 -16.28
N PRO A 29 -7.15 21.96 -17.44
CA PRO A 29 -7.73 23.28 -17.64
C PRO A 29 -9.27 23.26 -17.69
N ILE A 30 -9.91 24.22 -17.04
CA ILE A 30 -11.36 24.42 -17.05
C ILE A 30 -11.77 25.13 -18.33
N ARG A 31 -12.65 24.51 -19.13
CA ARG A 31 -13.17 25.07 -20.38
C ARG A 31 -14.63 25.46 -20.25
N PHE A 32 -14.98 26.71 -20.59
CA PHE A 32 -16.36 27.21 -20.56
C PHE A 32 -16.63 28.27 -21.63
N ALA A 33 -17.90 28.53 -21.96
CA ALA A 33 -18.28 29.55 -22.94
C ALA A 33 -18.70 30.88 -22.29
N CYS A 34 -18.31 32.00 -22.89
CA CYS A 34 -18.79 33.32 -22.49
C CYS A 34 -20.29 33.44 -22.76
N ARG A 35 -21.09 33.71 -21.72
CA ARG A 35 -22.56 33.80 -21.81
C ARG A 35 -23.08 34.94 -22.71
N ILE A 36 -22.19 35.85 -23.13
CA ILE A 36 -22.55 37.03 -23.93
C ILE A 36 -22.22 36.84 -25.41
N CYS A 37 -21.01 36.36 -25.72
CA CYS A 37 -20.54 36.23 -27.10
C CYS A 37 -20.27 34.77 -27.54
N ALA A 38 -20.54 33.80 -26.67
CA ALA A 38 -20.30 32.36 -26.89
C ALA A 38 -18.83 31.94 -27.13
N ALA A 39 -17.86 32.86 -26.97
CA ALA A 39 -16.45 32.51 -27.09
C ALA A 39 -16.02 31.47 -26.04
N LYS A 40 -15.31 30.43 -26.48
CA LYS A 40 -14.75 29.39 -25.60
C LYS A 40 -13.52 29.95 -24.89
N LEU A 41 -13.49 29.82 -23.57
CA LEU A 41 -12.44 30.28 -22.68
C LEU A 41 -11.86 29.09 -21.94
N GLU A 42 -10.55 29.12 -21.72
CA GLU A 42 -9.79 28.11 -21.00
C GLU A 42 -9.03 28.79 -19.87
N VAL A 43 -9.21 28.30 -18.64
CA VAL A 43 -8.65 28.89 -17.42
C VAL A 43 -8.11 27.78 -16.51
N THR A 44 -7.21 28.12 -15.58
CA THR A 44 -6.61 27.13 -14.67
C THR A 44 -7.53 26.82 -13.48
N ASP A 45 -7.33 25.67 -12.83
CA ASP A 45 -8.09 25.29 -11.63
C ASP A 45 -7.98 26.33 -10.51
N ALA A 46 -6.85 27.02 -10.40
CA ALA A 46 -6.66 28.12 -9.45
C ALA A 46 -7.60 29.31 -9.69
N GLN A 47 -8.19 29.43 -10.88
CA GLN A 47 -9.12 30.48 -11.25
C GLN A 47 -10.59 30.04 -11.06
N ALA A 48 -10.85 28.81 -10.63
CA ALA A 48 -12.21 28.32 -10.37
C ALA A 48 -12.94 29.22 -9.35
N GLY A 49 -14.13 29.69 -9.71
CA GLY A 49 -14.93 30.60 -8.88
C GLY A 49 -14.50 32.08 -8.91
N ALA A 50 -13.35 32.41 -9.50
CA ALA A 50 -12.84 33.78 -9.63
C ALA A 50 -13.51 34.54 -10.79
N TRP A 51 -13.36 35.88 -10.80
CA TRP A 51 -13.83 36.73 -11.89
C TRP A 51 -12.72 36.93 -12.93
N CYS A 52 -13.00 36.66 -14.20
CA CYS A 52 -12.11 36.92 -15.32
C CYS A 52 -12.79 37.79 -16.39
N SER A 53 -12.03 38.47 -17.23
CA SER A 53 -12.58 39.21 -18.37
C SER A 53 -12.56 38.35 -19.62
N CYS A 54 -13.65 38.32 -20.38
CA CYS A 54 -13.69 37.64 -21.67
C CYS A 54 -12.72 38.31 -22.65
N THR A 55 -11.78 37.54 -23.21
CA THR A 55 -10.81 38.04 -24.20
C THR A 55 -11.47 38.54 -25.49
N HIS A 56 -12.69 38.08 -25.81
CA HIS A 56 -13.41 38.49 -27.02
C HIS A 56 -14.29 39.73 -26.86
N CYS A 57 -15.02 39.86 -25.74
CA CYS A 57 -16.00 40.95 -25.57
C CYS A 57 -15.73 41.87 -24.38
N GLY A 58 -14.65 41.66 -23.63
CA GLY A 58 -14.21 42.50 -22.51
C GLY A 58 -15.07 42.45 -21.25
N ARG A 59 -16.18 41.70 -21.24
CA ARG A 59 -17.08 41.62 -20.07
C ARG A 59 -16.51 40.70 -18.98
N ARG A 60 -16.75 41.06 -17.72
CA ARG A 60 -16.40 40.23 -16.56
C ARG A 60 -17.35 39.04 -16.45
N LEU A 61 -16.79 37.85 -16.28
CA LEU A 61 -17.47 36.56 -16.14
C LEU A 61 -16.95 35.88 -14.87
N ARG A 62 -17.75 35.00 -14.26
CA ARG A 62 -17.30 34.16 -13.15
C ARG A 62 -16.96 32.77 -13.67
N VAL A 63 -15.75 32.28 -13.38
CA VAL A 63 -15.29 30.95 -13.76
C VAL A 63 -16.09 29.89 -12.98
N PRO A 64 -16.59 28.82 -13.63
CA PRO A 64 -17.29 27.74 -12.93
C PRO A 64 -16.40 27.03 -11.91
N THR A 65 -16.96 26.61 -10.78
CA THR A 65 -16.31 25.68 -9.85
C THR A 65 -16.43 24.25 -10.37
N LEU A 66 -15.35 23.47 -10.29
CA LEU A 66 -15.31 22.04 -10.65
C LEU A 66 -16.51 21.29 -10.03
N GLY A 67 -17.28 20.59 -10.88
CA GLY A 67 -18.48 19.85 -10.48
C GLY A 67 -19.81 20.52 -10.86
N ALA A 68 -19.83 21.80 -11.27
CA ALA A 68 -21.02 22.40 -11.87
C ALA A 68 -21.15 21.94 -13.34
N GLN A 69 -22.18 21.16 -13.67
CA GLN A 69 -22.47 20.70 -15.03
C GLN A 69 -22.39 21.85 -16.04
N ALA A 70 -21.71 21.61 -17.16
CA ALA A 70 -21.66 22.55 -18.28
C ALA A 70 -23.09 22.90 -18.71
N LEU A 71 -23.45 24.18 -18.62
CA LEU A 71 -24.76 24.67 -19.06
C LEU A 71 -24.89 24.43 -20.58
N PRO A 72 -26.06 23.96 -21.06
CA PRO A 72 -26.30 23.75 -22.49
C PRO A 72 -26.18 25.06 -23.28
N ASP A 73 -25.77 24.94 -24.54
CA ASP A 73 -25.59 26.04 -25.50
C ASP A 73 -26.81 26.97 -25.51
N VAL A 74 -26.62 28.22 -25.05
CA VAL A 74 -27.65 29.26 -25.11
C VAL A 74 -27.61 29.88 -26.50
N GLN A 75 -28.65 29.60 -27.30
CA GLN A 75 -28.88 30.28 -28.57
C GLN A 75 -29.04 31.81 -28.35
N PRO A 76 -28.39 32.65 -29.17
CA PRO A 76 -28.51 34.11 -29.03
C PRO A 76 -29.95 34.56 -29.28
N THR A 77 -30.54 35.26 -28.31
CA THR A 77 -31.89 35.80 -28.41
C THR A 77 -31.91 36.98 -29.40
N GLY A 78 -32.33 36.71 -30.64
CA GLY A 78 -32.35 37.64 -31.78
C GLY A 78 -33.27 38.87 -31.69
N ARG A 79 -33.72 39.29 -30.50
CA ARG A 79 -34.69 40.40 -30.35
C ARG A 79 -34.06 41.80 -30.39
N VAL A 80 -32.77 41.95 -30.08
CA VAL A 80 -32.10 43.27 -30.15
C VAL A 80 -31.81 43.68 -31.61
N GLY A 81 -31.72 42.71 -32.52
CA GLY A 81 -31.49 42.94 -33.95
C GLY A 81 -32.66 43.63 -34.65
N VAL A 82 -33.91 43.23 -34.36
CA VAL A 82 -35.10 43.71 -35.09
C VAL A 82 -35.39 45.19 -34.83
N ILE A 83 -35.22 45.67 -33.59
CA ILE A 83 -35.48 47.08 -33.26
C ILE A 83 -34.39 47.98 -33.85
N ARG A 84 -33.12 47.56 -33.82
CA ARG A 84 -32.02 48.30 -34.46
C ARG A 84 -32.15 48.30 -35.99
N LEU A 85 -32.60 47.20 -36.59
CA LEU A 85 -32.84 47.13 -38.03
C LEU A 85 -34.00 48.03 -38.45
N ALA A 86 -35.09 48.05 -37.67
CA ALA A 86 -36.24 48.91 -37.93
C ALA A 86 -35.85 50.40 -37.84
N LEU A 87 -35.16 50.82 -36.76
CA LEU A 87 -34.69 52.21 -36.59
C LEU A 87 -33.66 52.61 -37.66
N ALA A 88 -32.72 51.72 -38.00
CA ALA A 88 -31.77 51.97 -39.08
C ALA A 88 -32.49 52.11 -40.43
N ALA A 89 -33.51 51.28 -40.70
CA ALA A 89 -34.32 51.40 -41.91
C ALA A 89 -35.13 52.70 -41.94
N THR A 90 -35.73 53.15 -40.83
CA THR A 90 -36.46 54.44 -40.81
C THR A 90 -35.53 55.62 -40.97
N VAL A 91 -34.35 55.60 -40.33
CA VAL A 91 -33.34 56.67 -40.49
C VAL A 91 -32.76 56.67 -41.91
N PHE A 92 -32.53 55.50 -42.50
CA PHE A 92 -32.05 55.37 -43.87
C PHE A 92 -33.08 55.86 -44.89
N VAL A 93 -34.35 55.52 -44.72
CA VAL A 93 -35.45 56.01 -45.57
C VAL A 93 -35.63 57.52 -45.40
N ALA A 94 -35.55 58.05 -44.18
CA ALA A 94 -35.60 59.49 -43.92
C ALA A 94 -34.40 60.23 -44.53
N ALA A 95 -33.20 59.67 -44.45
CA ALA A 95 -31.99 60.22 -45.07
C ALA A 95 -32.06 60.22 -46.60
N LEU A 96 -32.55 59.14 -47.21
CA LEU A 96 -32.78 59.06 -48.66
C LEU A 96 -33.83 60.07 -49.15
N LEU A 97 -34.87 60.32 -48.35
CA LEU A 97 -35.90 61.33 -48.62
C LEU A 97 -35.35 62.76 -48.51
N LEU A 98 -34.48 63.04 -47.53
CA LEU A 98 -33.86 64.35 -47.35
C LEU A 98 -32.76 64.65 -48.37
N ALA A 99 -32.02 63.63 -48.82
CA ALA A 99 -30.95 63.77 -49.81
C ALA A 99 -31.47 63.95 -51.25
N GLY A 100 -32.78 63.87 -51.50
CA GLY A 100 -33.35 64.01 -52.85
C GLY A 100 -32.97 62.89 -53.82
N ALA A 101 -32.37 61.81 -53.32
CA ALA A 101 -31.77 60.74 -54.12
C ALA A 101 -32.79 59.71 -54.67
N VAL A 102 -34.08 59.87 -54.36
CA VAL A 102 -35.14 59.01 -54.89
C VAL A 102 -35.95 59.80 -55.93
N PRO A 103 -35.92 59.42 -57.23
CA PRO A 103 -36.76 60.05 -58.24
C PRO A 103 -38.24 59.91 -57.82
N ARG A 104 -39.00 61.00 -57.93
CA ARG A 104 -40.38 61.13 -57.41
C ARG A 104 -41.35 60.04 -57.89
N THR A 105 -41.03 59.32 -58.95
CA THR A 105 -41.79 58.19 -59.49
C THR A 105 -41.65 56.89 -58.68
N ALA A 106 -40.54 56.69 -57.94
CA ALA A 106 -40.34 55.48 -57.15
C ALA A 106 -41.06 55.48 -55.79
N LEU A 107 -41.40 56.67 -55.26
CA LEU A 107 -42.07 56.78 -53.94
C LEU A 107 -43.54 56.32 -53.97
N LEU A 108 -44.17 56.34 -55.16
CA LEU A 108 -45.56 55.90 -55.35
C LEU A 108 -45.73 54.37 -55.38
N VAL A 109 -44.65 53.61 -55.61
CA VAL A 109 -44.72 52.15 -55.70
C VAL A 109 -44.52 51.49 -54.33
N CYS A 110 -43.72 52.08 -53.43
CA CYS A 110 -43.44 51.46 -52.12
C CYS A 110 -44.48 51.74 -51.03
N LEU A 111 -45.31 52.78 -51.16
CA LEU A 111 -46.43 53.03 -50.22
C LEU A 111 -47.74 52.32 -50.61
N GLY A 112 -47.78 51.64 -51.77
CA GLY A 112 -48.99 51.03 -52.33
C GLY A 112 -49.21 49.54 -52.03
N VAL A 113 -48.32 48.86 -51.29
CA VAL A 113 -48.40 47.38 -51.13
C VAL A 113 -48.93 46.95 -49.76
N GLY A 114 -49.34 47.88 -48.88
CA GLY A 114 -49.63 47.58 -47.47
C GLY A 114 -51.06 47.67 -46.97
N GLY A 115 -52.04 48.12 -47.77
CA GLY A 115 -53.41 48.23 -47.25
C GLY A 115 -54.43 48.76 -48.23
N VAL A 116 -55.63 48.18 -48.16
CA VAL A 116 -56.84 48.46 -48.93
C VAL A 116 -56.94 47.72 -50.27
N SER A 117 -57.05 46.39 -50.17
CA SER A 117 -57.84 45.60 -51.12
C SER A 117 -59.29 45.62 -50.63
N ALA A 118 -60.15 46.43 -51.25
CA ALA A 118 -61.60 46.25 -51.41
C ALA A 118 -62.27 47.63 -51.61
N PHE A 119 -62.30 48.12 -52.84
CA PHE A 119 -63.51 48.67 -53.47
C PHE A 119 -63.18 48.97 -54.92
N ALA A 120 -63.70 48.11 -55.80
CA ALA A 120 -63.57 48.24 -57.23
C ALA A 120 -64.87 48.83 -57.81
N LEU A 121 -64.71 49.55 -58.92
CA LEU A 121 -65.64 49.68 -60.04
C LEU A 121 -66.85 50.63 -59.88
N LEU A 122 -66.75 51.80 -60.53
CA LEU A 122 -67.57 52.21 -61.70
C LEU A 122 -67.48 53.73 -61.92
N ALA A 123 -66.70 54.18 -62.90
CA ALA A 123 -67.03 55.28 -63.82
C ALA A 123 -65.83 55.62 -64.73
N PRO A 124 -66.07 56.09 -65.97
CA PRO A 124 -65.12 56.02 -67.07
C PRO A 124 -64.18 57.22 -67.19
N ARG A 125 -63.11 56.96 -67.95
CA ARG A 125 -62.00 57.84 -68.35
C ARG A 125 -62.46 59.20 -68.91
N PRO A 126 -61.62 60.23 -68.73
CA PRO A 126 -61.06 60.85 -69.94
C PRO A 126 -59.53 61.00 -69.91
N HIS A 127 -59.05 61.36 -71.10
CA HIS A 127 -57.71 61.27 -71.66
C HIS A 127 -56.63 62.19 -71.05
N PRO A 128 -55.35 61.92 -71.38
CA PRO A 128 -54.15 62.52 -70.80
C PRO A 128 -53.73 63.79 -71.54
N PHE A 129 -52.77 64.51 -70.95
CA PHE A 129 -52.09 65.72 -71.43
C PHE A 129 -52.81 67.06 -71.25
N LEU A 130 -52.48 67.72 -70.12
CA LEU A 130 -52.28 69.18 -69.94
C LEU A 130 -52.72 69.58 -68.53
N LEU A 131 -51.83 69.46 -67.54
CA LEU A 131 -51.84 70.23 -66.27
C LEU A 131 -50.54 69.93 -65.47
N ALA A 132 -49.39 69.98 -66.15
CA ALA A 132 -48.10 69.59 -65.59
C ALA A 132 -47.31 70.72 -64.90
N ALA A 133 -47.86 71.93 -64.69
CA ALA A 133 -47.05 73.04 -64.17
C ALA A 133 -47.64 73.87 -63.02
N LEU A 134 -48.88 73.65 -62.57
CA LEU A 134 -49.51 74.51 -61.54
C LEU A 134 -50.11 73.77 -60.33
N ASN A 135 -49.66 72.55 -60.05
CA ASN A 135 -50.02 71.84 -58.79
C ASN A 135 -48.80 71.29 -58.03
N PHE A 136 -47.59 71.77 -58.35
CA PHE A 136 -46.38 71.36 -57.63
C PHE A 136 -46.34 71.88 -56.18
N GLY A 137 -46.89 73.07 -55.94
CA GLY A 137 -47.00 73.66 -54.60
C GLY A 137 -48.01 72.92 -53.71
N THR A 138 -49.18 72.56 -54.24
CA THR A 138 -50.25 71.88 -53.48
C THR A 138 -49.90 70.42 -53.18
N VAL A 139 -49.25 69.71 -54.10
CA VAL A 139 -48.81 68.31 -53.89
C VAL A 139 -47.67 68.23 -52.88
N THR A 140 -46.68 69.12 -52.94
CA THR A 140 -45.57 69.15 -51.96
C THR A 140 -46.05 69.55 -50.56
N THR A 141 -47.01 70.46 -50.46
CA THR A 141 -47.61 70.86 -49.17
C THR A 141 -48.45 69.72 -48.57
N ARG A 142 -49.26 69.02 -49.38
CA ARG A 142 -50.02 67.85 -48.93
C ARG A 142 -49.11 66.70 -48.50
N LEU A 143 -48.00 66.46 -49.22
CA LEU A 143 -47.01 65.44 -48.87
C LEU A 143 -46.31 65.78 -47.54
N ARG A 144 -45.89 67.04 -47.34
CA ARG A 144 -45.29 67.49 -46.08
C ARG A 144 -46.26 67.36 -44.91
N LEU A 145 -47.53 67.72 -45.10
CA LEU A 145 -48.56 67.59 -44.06
C LEU A 145 -48.80 66.12 -43.71
N ALA A 146 -48.89 65.23 -44.71
CA ALA A 146 -49.04 63.79 -44.49
C ALA A 146 -47.84 63.18 -43.76
N LEU A 147 -46.62 63.63 -44.08
CA LEU A 147 -45.38 63.15 -43.46
C LEU A 147 -45.27 63.65 -42.01
N LEU A 148 -45.64 64.91 -41.72
CA LEU A 148 -45.73 65.44 -40.36
C LEU A 148 -46.80 64.72 -39.53
N LEU A 149 -47.96 64.43 -40.12
CA LEU A 149 -49.02 63.68 -39.46
C LEU A 149 -48.59 62.22 -39.18
N GLY A 150 -47.94 61.57 -40.14
CA GLY A 150 -47.37 60.24 -39.96
C GLY A 150 -46.31 60.20 -38.86
N CYS A 151 -45.41 61.19 -38.82
CA CYS A 151 -44.43 61.36 -37.74
C CYS A 151 -45.12 61.58 -36.38
N ALA A 152 -46.15 62.43 -36.31
CA ALA A 152 -46.89 62.67 -35.07
C ALA A 152 -47.60 61.40 -34.56
N ILE A 153 -48.19 60.60 -35.47
CA ILE A 153 -48.81 59.32 -35.13
C ILE A 153 -47.76 58.31 -34.65
N LEU A 154 -46.60 58.23 -35.30
CA LEU A 154 -45.51 57.34 -34.88
C LEU A 154 -44.93 57.72 -33.52
N VAL A 155 -44.67 59.01 -33.29
CA VAL A 155 -44.19 59.52 -31.99
C VAL A 155 -45.25 59.30 -30.90
N GLY A 156 -46.52 59.56 -31.20
CA GLY A 156 -47.63 59.30 -30.28
C GLY A 156 -47.79 57.81 -29.95
N SER A 157 -47.67 56.93 -30.95
CA SER A 157 -47.74 55.47 -30.77
C SER A 157 -46.56 54.95 -29.96
N PHE A 158 -45.35 55.46 -30.21
CA PHE A 158 -44.15 55.13 -29.45
C PHE A 158 -44.28 55.59 -27.99
N ALA A 159 -44.76 56.81 -27.77
CA ALA A 159 -45.03 57.33 -26.42
C ALA A 159 -46.08 56.49 -25.68
N ALA A 160 -47.17 56.09 -26.36
CA ALA A 160 -48.19 55.23 -25.78
C ALA A 160 -47.64 53.84 -25.40
N VAL A 161 -46.86 53.21 -26.28
CA VAL A 161 -46.19 51.93 -25.99
C VAL A 161 -45.23 52.05 -24.81
N ARG A 162 -44.50 53.16 -24.72
CA ARG A 162 -43.60 53.44 -23.58
C ARG A 162 -44.37 53.59 -22.27
N VAL A 163 -45.44 54.37 -22.25
CA VAL A 163 -46.28 54.56 -21.06
C VAL A 163 -46.94 53.23 -20.63
N VAL A 164 -47.42 52.42 -21.56
CA VAL A 164 -47.97 51.08 -21.26
C VAL A 164 -46.87 50.16 -20.71
N GLY A 165 -45.66 50.20 -21.30
CA GLY A 165 -44.50 49.46 -20.82
C GLY A 165 -44.10 49.85 -19.40
N GLU A 166 -43.99 51.15 -19.11
CA GLU A 166 -43.66 51.67 -17.78
C GLU A 166 -44.73 51.30 -16.74
N ARG A 167 -46.02 51.34 -17.09
CA ARG A 167 -47.10 50.87 -16.21
C ARG A 167 -47.04 49.36 -15.95
N GLN A 168 -46.70 48.57 -16.96
CA GLN A 168 -46.54 47.11 -16.83
C GLN A 168 -45.34 46.76 -15.94
N VAL A 169 -44.20 47.43 -16.13
CA VAL A 169 -43.02 47.29 -15.26
C VAL A 169 -43.34 47.72 -13.82
N ALA A 170 -44.01 48.86 -13.63
CA ALA A 170 -44.39 49.33 -12.30
C ALA A 170 -45.35 48.35 -11.58
N THR A 171 -46.28 47.73 -12.32
CA THR A 171 -47.20 46.72 -11.78
C THR A 171 -46.45 45.43 -11.43
N ALA A 172 -45.55 44.97 -12.30
CA ALA A 172 -44.68 43.82 -12.06
C ALA A 172 -43.80 44.03 -10.81
N ASN A 173 -43.19 45.21 -10.67
CA ASN A 173 -42.37 45.56 -9.50
C ASN A 173 -43.19 45.64 -8.20
N ARG A 174 -44.43 46.14 -8.24
CA ARG A 174 -45.32 46.12 -7.05
C ARG A 174 -45.68 44.70 -6.62
N LEU A 175 -46.00 43.83 -7.57
CA LEU A 175 -46.28 42.42 -7.29
C LEU A 175 -45.03 41.71 -6.74
N ALA A 176 -43.87 41.94 -7.35
CA ALA A 176 -42.58 41.44 -6.88
C ALA A 176 -42.31 41.89 -5.43
N ALA A 177 -42.42 43.18 -5.14
CA ALA A 177 -42.22 43.71 -3.79
C ALA A 177 -43.20 43.14 -2.75
N ALA A 178 -44.48 42.96 -3.12
CA ALA A 178 -45.47 42.37 -2.23
C ALA A 178 -45.13 40.90 -1.90
N LYS A 179 -44.77 40.09 -2.89
CA LYS A 179 -44.37 38.69 -2.70
C LYS A 179 -43.04 38.56 -1.95
N THR A 180 -42.07 39.44 -2.19
CA THR A 180 -40.81 39.47 -1.42
C THR A 180 -41.08 39.74 0.06
N ARG A 181 -42.02 40.64 0.40
CA ARG A 181 -42.45 40.85 1.80
C ARG A 181 -43.14 39.62 2.39
N GLN A 182 -44.00 38.94 1.62
CA GLN A 182 -44.62 37.69 2.07
C GLN A 182 -43.58 36.59 2.30
N ALA A 183 -42.59 36.48 1.40
CA ALA A 183 -41.48 35.54 1.55
C ALA A 183 -40.62 35.85 2.78
N GLN A 184 -40.36 37.13 3.05
CA GLN A 184 -39.66 37.56 4.26
C GLN A 184 -40.44 37.13 5.52
N ALA A 185 -41.73 37.44 5.59
CA ALA A 185 -42.56 37.02 6.73
C ALA A 185 -42.59 35.50 6.90
N ALA A 186 -42.72 34.73 5.80
CA ALA A 186 -42.63 33.27 5.85
C ALA A 186 -41.26 32.77 6.34
N ALA A 187 -40.17 33.43 5.95
CA ALA A 187 -38.82 33.09 6.41
C ALA A 187 -38.62 33.41 7.91
N ASP A 188 -39.17 34.53 8.38
CA ASP A 188 -39.15 34.92 9.80
C ASP A 188 -39.96 33.94 10.67
N ASP A 189 -41.04 33.38 10.14
CA ASP A 189 -41.82 32.28 10.76
C ASP A 189 -41.13 30.90 10.64
N GLY A 190 -39.94 30.81 10.01
CA GLY A 190 -39.24 29.56 9.76
C GLY A 190 -39.85 28.65 8.68
N ARG A 191 -40.84 29.14 7.92
CA ARG A 191 -41.49 28.46 6.78
C ARG A 191 -40.67 28.63 5.49
N PHE A 192 -39.41 28.19 5.52
CA PHE A 192 -38.45 28.47 4.46
C PHE A 192 -38.82 27.92 3.07
N ALA A 193 -39.49 26.77 2.98
CA ALA A 193 -39.92 26.20 1.69
C ALA A 193 -40.97 27.09 0.99
N GLU A 194 -41.88 27.68 1.77
CA GLU A 194 -42.86 28.63 1.26
C GLU A 194 -42.20 29.93 0.82
N ALA A 195 -41.25 30.44 1.62
CA ALA A 195 -40.47 31.63 1.28
C ALA A 195 -39.67 31.45 -0.02
N GLU A 196 -39.01 30.30 -0.21
CA GLU A 196 -38.30 29.96 -1.44
C GLU A 196 -39.24 29.87 -2.65
N ARG A 197 -40.41 29.25 -2.49
CA ARG A 197 -41.43 29.20 -3.55
C ARG A 197 -41.87 30.60 -3.96
N LEU A 198 -42.21 31.46 -2.99
CA LEU A 198 -42.64 32.84 -3.26
C LEU A 198 -41.56 33.65 -3.98
N LEU A 199 -40.29 33.51 -3.60
CA LEU A 199 -39.18 34.21 -4.26
C LEU A 199 -38.92 33.68 -5.66
N THR A 200 -39.02 32.37 -5.86
CA THR A 200 -38.93 31.77 -7.20
C THR A 200 -40.03 32.30 -8.12
N GLU A 201 -41.26 32.48 -7.60
CA GLU A 201 -42.34 33.12 -8.33
C GLU A 201 -42.07 34.60 -8.65
N VAL A 202 -41.39 35.34 -7.76
CA VAL A 202 -40.96 36.72 -8.02
C VAL A 202 -39.96 36.77 -9.18
N LEU A 203 -38.95 35.90 -9.17
CA LEU A 203 -37.95 35.81 -10.24
C LEU A 203 -38.54 35.38 -11.58
N ALA A 204 -39.71 34.72 -11.56
CA ALA A 204 -40.45 34.34 -12.75
C ALA A 204 -41.36 35.45 -13.30
N VAL A 205 -41.57 36.58 -12.59
CA VAL A 205 -42.44 37.68 -13.07
C VAL A 205 -41.78 38.37 -14.27
N PRO A 206 -42.38 38.31 -15.47
CA PRO A 206 -41.82 38.98 -16.63
C PRO A 206 -41.80 40.50 -16.44
N ARG A 207 -40.67 41.15 -16.79
CA ARG A 207 -40.49 42.62 -16.75
C ARG A 207 -40.45 43.26 -15.36
N ALA A 208 -40.21 42.46 -14.32
CA ALA A 208 -39.77 43.02 -13.05
C ALA A 208 -38.28 43.41 -13.19
N ASP A 209 -37.98 44.69 -13.02
CA ASP A 209 -36.60 45.20 -13.11
C ASP A 209 -35.88 45.14 -11.76
N ASP A 210 -36.63 45.05 -10.66
CA ASP A 210 -36.11 45.01 -9.28
C ASP A 210 -36.20 43.60 -8.68
N THR A 211 -35.41 42.67 -9.22
CA THR A 211 -35.31 41.29 -8.70
C THR A 211 -34.12 41.09 -7.77
N ALA A 212 -33.18 42.04 -7.69
CA ALA A 212 -31.95 41.91 -6.92
C ALA A 212 -32.18 41.65 -5.43
N ALA A 213 -33.19 42.32 -4.85
CA ALA A 213 -33.59 42.08 -3.46
C ALA A 213 -34.12 40.65 -3.25
N ALA A 214 -34.92 40.14 -4.19
CA ALA A 214 -35.47 38.78 -4.13
C ALA A 214 -34.38 37.71 -4.31
N GLU A 215 -33.42 37.93 -5.21
CA GLU A 215 -32.27 37.04 -5.40
C GLU A 215 -31.39 36.96 -4.14
N SER A 216 -31.09 38.12 -3.55
CA SER A 216 -30.32 38.21 -2.31
C SER A 216 -31.01 37.49 -1.16
N LEU A 217 -32.31 37.71 -0.99
CA LEU A 217 -33.11 37.06 0.04
C LEU A 217 -33.22 35.55 -0.19
N LEU A 218 -33.38 35.08 -1.44
CA LEU A 218 -33.42 33.66 -1.76
C LEU A 218 -32.09 32.97 -1.42
N ALA A 219 -30.97 33.61 -1.73
CA ALA A 219 -29.65 33.09 -1.35
C ALA A 219 -29.50 33.00 0.18
N ASP A 220 -30.03 33.96 0.93
CA ASP A 220 -30.01 33.93 2.39
C ASP A 220 -30.88 32.82 2.98
N ILE A 221 -32.10 32.65 2.48
CA ILE A 221 -33.01 31.58 2.88
C ILE A 221 -32.39 30.21 2.62
N ARG A 222 -31.77 30.00 1.46
CA ARG A 222 -31.08 28.74 1.13
C ARG A 222 -29.92 28.46 2.07
N ARG A 223 -29.12 29.48 2.43
CA ARG A 223 -28.07 29.33 3.45
C ARG A 223 -28.65 28.94 4.81
N LYS A 224 -29.71 29.61 5.26
CA LYS A 224 -30.39 29.30 6.54
C LYS A 224 -31.00 27.90 6.54
N GLN A 225 -31.63 27.47 5.45
CA GLN A 225 -32.15 26.10 5.28
C GLN A 225 -31.03 25.07 5.36
N ALA A 226 -29.91 25.29 4.66
CA ALA A 226 -28.77 24.37 4.70
C ALA A 226 -28.18 24.24 6.11
N VAL A 227 -28.06 25.34 6.86
CA VAL A 227 -27.64 25.31 8.27
C VAL A 227 -28.62 24.52 9.12
N ARG A 228 -29.93 24.74 8.97
CA ARG A 228 -30.95 24.02 9.75
C ARG A 228 -30.97 22.52 9.43
N GLN A 229 -30.87 22.15 8.15
CA GLN A 229 -30.78 20.75 7.72
C GLN A 229 -29.53 20.08 8.29
N ARG A 230 -28.39 20.78 8.27
CA ARG A 230 -27.17 20.30 8.91
C ARG A 230 -27.34 20.08 10.41
N LEU A 231 -27.91 21.05 11.13
CA LEU A 231 -28.15 20.92 12.58
C LEU A 231 -29.11 19.76 12.88
N ALA A 232 -30.17 19.59 12.10
CA ALA A 232 -31.10 18.46 12.25
C ALA A 232 -30.40 17.12 11.99
N ALA A 233 -29.52 17.04 11.00
CA ALA A 233 -28.74 15.84 10.73
C ALA A 233 -27.69 15.55 11.82
N GLU A 234 -27.08 16.60 12.39
CA GLU A 234 -26.18 16.48 13.55
C GLU A 234 -26.96 15.97 14.78
N GLU A 235 -28.18 16.47 15.03
CA GLU A 235 -29.06 16.00 16.09
C GLU A 235 -29.49 14.55 15.90
N GLU A 236 -29.85 14.14 14.67
CA GLU A 236 -30.16 12.76 14.32
C GLU A 236 -28.98 11.83 14.62
N ALA A 237 -27.76 12.21 14.22
CA ALA A 237 -26.56 11.45 14.53
C ALA A 237 -26.36 11.29 16.05
N VAL A 238 -26.55 12.36 16.83
CA VAL A 238 -26.46 12.31 18.30
C VAL A 238 -27.52 11.35 18.87
N ASN A 239 -28.76 11.41 18.38
CA ASN A 239 -29.84 10.53 18.82
C ASN A 239 -29.56 9.05 18.50
N LEU A 240 -28.99 8.74 17.34
CA LEU A 240 -28.55 7.39 16.98
C LEU A 240 -27.50 6.86 17.95
N LEU A 241 -26.50 7.68 18.29
CA LEU A 241 -25.43 7.29 19.22
C LEU A 241 -25.97 7.08 20.63
N LEU A 242 -26.78 8.01 21.16
CA LEU A 242 -27.40 7.88 22.47
C LEU A 242 -28.34 6.68 22.56
N GLY A 243 -29.10 6.42 21.49
CA GLY A 243 -29.94 5.24 21.36
C GLY A 243 -29.13 3.94 21.40
N ALA A 244 -28.00 3.90 20.68
CA ALA A 244 -27.09 2.78 20.71
C ALA A 244 -26.46 2.55 22.08
N GLU A 245 -25.98 3.60 22.75
CA GLU A 245 -25.39 3.53 24.10
C GLU A 245 -26.42 2.97 25.10
N ARG A 246 -27.65 3.47 25.09
CA ARG A 246 -28.74 2.95 25.92
C ARG A 246 -29.05 1.48 25.60
N ALA A 247 -29.10 1.11 24.32
CA ALA A 247 -29.33 -0.28 23.92
C ALA A 247 -28.21 -1.22 24.40
N VAL A 248 -26.95 -0.77 24.43
CA VAL A 248 -25.84 -1.54 25.04
C VAL A 248 -26.05 -1.72 26.54
N GLU A 249 -26.39 -0.65 27.26
CA GLU A 249 -26.64 -0.70 28.71
C GLU A 249 -27.80 -1.65 29.07
N GLU A 250 -28.86 -1.66 28.26
CA GLU A 250 -30.03 -2.54 28.40
C GLU A 250 -29.81 -3.95 27.84
N LYS A 251 -28.58 -4.30 27.43
CA LYS A 251 -28.21 -5.58 26.80
C LYS A 251 -28.98 -5.91 25.51
N ARG A 252 -29.58 -4.92 24.83
CA ARG A 252 -30.22 -5.05 23.51
C ARG A 252 -29.20 -4.98 22.37
N VAL A 253 -28.25 -5.92 22.36
CA VAL A 253 -27.05 -5.88 21.48
C VAL A 253 -27.34 -5.86 19.97
N ALA A 254 -28.38 -6.55 19.50
CA ALA A 254 -28.72 -6.55 18.08
C ALA A 254 -29.17 -5.16 17.60
N GLU A 255 -29.99 -4.49 18.42
CA GLU A 255 -30.46 -3.13 18.16
C GLU A 255 -29.32 -2.11 18.29
N ALA A 256 -28.48 -2.23 19.33
CA ALA A 256 -27.29 -1.42 19.50
C ALA A 256 -26.38 -1.49 18.26
N ALA A 257 -26.12 -2.71 17.75
CA ALA A 257 -25.33 -2.90 16.55
C ALA A 257 -25.96 -2.26 15.31
N GLN A 258 -27.29 -2.35 15.15
CA GLN A 258 -28.00 -1.71 14.05
C GLN A 258 -27.89 -0.17 14.11
N LEU A 259 -28.14 0.43 15.28
CA LEU A 259 -28.04 1.87 15.50
C LEU A 259 -26.62 2.38 15.29
N LEU A 260 -25.59 1.66 15.75
CA LEU A 260 -24.20 2.03 15.52
C LEU A 260 -23.83 1.97 14.04
N ARG A 261 -24.32 0.97 13.28
CA ARG A 261 -24.09 0.93 11.82
C ARG A 261 -24.74 2.12 11.11
N GLN A 262 -25.96 2.49 11.50
CA GLN A 262 -26.62 3.69 10.99
C GLN A 262 -25.83 4.96 11.33
N TYR A 263 -25.34 5.07 12.57
CA TYR A 263 -24.50 6.17 13.01
C TYR A 263 -23.20 6.27 12.20
N VAL A 264 -22.46 5.17 12.03
CA VAL A 264 -21.18 5.15 11.27
C VAL A 264 -21.41 5.55 9.81
N ALA A 265 -22.52 5.12 9.20
CA ALA A 265 -22.92 5.51 7.86
C ALA A 265 -23.38 6.98 7.75
N HIS A 266 -23.74 7.62 8.86
CA HIS A 266 -24.27 8.98 8.85
C HIS A 266 -23.20 10.02 8.45
N PRO A 267 -23.50 10.99 7.56
CA PRO A 267 -22.51 11.99 7.10
C PRO A 267 -21.95 12.88 8.21
N HIS A 268 -22.77 13.15 9.24
CA HIS A 268 -22.44 14.07 10.34
C HIS A 268 -22.00 13.36 11.64
N ALA A 269 -21.74 12.05 11.60
CA ALA A 269 -21.25 11.34 12.78
C ALA A 269 -19.80 11.76 13.11
N THR A 270 -19.63 12.39 14.26
CA THR A 270 -18.34 12.94 14.74
C THR A 270 -17.50 11.91 15.51
N ALA A 271 -18.12 10.85 16.06
CA ALA A 271 -17.47 9.85 16.89
C ALA A 271 -17.37 8.46 16.22
N LYS A 272 -17.12 8.42 14.89
CA LYS A 272 -17.11 7.16 14.10
C LYS A 272 -16.17 6.10 14.68
N GLY A 273 -14.92 6.46 14.97
CA GLY A 273 -13.94 5.49 15.50
C GLY A 273 -14.37 4.86 16.82
N ARG A 274 -15.02 5.63 17.72
CA ARG A 274 -15.58 5.09 18.97
C ARG A 274 -16.75 4.16 18.69
N ALA A 275 -17.65 4.51 17.76
CA ALA A 275 -18.79 3.66 17.39
C ALA A 275 -18.34 2.35 16.71
N GLU A 276 -17.34 2.40 15.84
CA GLU A 276 -16.72 1.21 15.22
C GLU A 276 -16.04 0.32 16.26
N GLN A 277 -15.34 0.91 17.23
CA GLN A 277 -14.78 0.16 18.35
C GLN A 277 -15.88 -0.56 19.15
N VAL A 278 -16.99 0.11 19.47
CA VAL A 278 -18.11 -0.52 20.18
C VAL A 278 -18.75 -1.63 19.33
N LEU A 279 -18.85 -1.46 18.01
CA LEU A 279 -19.31 -2.53 17.11
C LEU A 279 -18.41 -3.76 17.16
N ALA A 280 -17.09 -3.57 17.13
CA ALA A 280 -16.13 -4.66 17.27
C ALA A 280 -16.26 -5.33 18.65
N GLU A 281 -16.42 -4.55 19.72
CA GLU A 281 -16.67 -5.08 21.07
C GLU A 281 -17.97 -5.89 21.16
N ILE A 282 -19.05 -5.47 20.47
CA ILE A 282 -20.31 -6.25 20.39
C ILE A 282 -20.08 -7.57 19.67
N GLU A 283 -19.34 -7.57 18.55
CA GLU A 283 -19.03 -8.78 17.79
C GLU A 283 -18.24 -9.78 18.66
N VAL A 284 -17.20 -9.30 19.35
CA VAL A 284 -16.41 -10.13 20.28
C VAL A 284 -17.27 -10.66 21.43
N ALA A 285 -18.12 -9.82 22.03
CA ALA A 285 -18.97 -10.20 23.16
C ALA A 285 -20.04 -11.25 22.80
N THR A 286 -20.45 -11.31 21.54
CA THR A 286 -21.53 -12.19 21.05
C THR A 286 -21.05 -13.41 20.24
N SER A 287 -19.77 -13.46 19.86
CA SER A 287 -19.21 -14.53 19.02
C SER A 287 -18.90 -15.80 19.81
N ASP A 288 -19.67 -16.86 19.57
CA ASP A 288 -19.41 -18.20 20.13
C ASP A 288 -18.04 -18.75 19.70
N THR A 289 -17.65 -18.53 18.43
CA THR A 289 -16.34 -18.95 17.90
C THR A 289 -15.18 -18.26 18.61
N GLN A 290 -15.31 -16.98 18.96
CA GLN A 290 -14.28 -16.27 19.71
C GLN A 290 -14.24 -16.72 21.16
N ALA A 291 -15.41 -16.90 21.78
CA ALA A 291 -15.50 -17.44 23.13
C ALA A 291 -14.85 -18.83 23.24
N LEU A 292 -15.12 -19.75 22.31
CA LEU A 292 -14.49 -21.07 22.25
C LEU A 292 -12.97 -20.97 22.11
N ARG A 293 -12.47 -20.18 21.15
CA ARG A 293 -11.02 -19.98 20.97
C ARG A 293 -10.35 -19.43 22.22
N THR A 294 -10.99 -18.49 22.91
CA THR A 294 -10.47 -17.96 24.17
C THR A 294 -10.41 -19.03 25.25
N LEU A 295 -11.46 -19.84 25.42
CA LEU A 295 -11.50 -20.92 26.40
C LEU A 295 -10.51 -22.06 26.08
N GLU A 296 -10.34 -22.42 24.81
CA GLU A 296 -9.36 -23.41 24.35
C GLU A 296 -7.92 -22.92 24.51
N GLY A 297 -7.69 -21.62 24.36
CA GLY A 297 -6.36 -21.00 24.49
C GLY A 297 -5.88 -20.79 25.94
N MET A 298 -6.75 -20.91 26.94
CA MET A 298 -6.36 -20.82 28.36
C MET A 298 -5.43 -21.97 28.76
N THR A 299 -4.56 -21.74 29.74
CA THR A 299 -3.91 -22.85 30.45
C THR A 299 -4.93 -23.63 31.27
N ASP A 300 -4.61 -24.86 31.69
CA ASP A 300 -5.53 -25.65 32.52
C ASP A 300 -5.85 -24.94 33.85
N ASP A 301 -4.85 -24.32 34.48
CA ASP A 301 -5.04 -23.52 35.70
C ASP A 301 -5.96 -22.31 35.46
N GLN A 302 -5.79 -21.61 34.34
CA GLN A 302 -6.65 -20.47 33.97
C GLN A 302 -8.09 -20.91 33.68
N PHE A 303 -8.27 -22.06 33.02
CA PHE A 303 -9.59 -22.60 32.71
C PHE A 303 -10.32 -23.03 33.99
N VAL A 304 -9.62 -23.71 34.93
CA VAL A 304 -10.16 -24.09 36.24
C VAL A 304 -10.49 -22.85 37.08
N GLU A 305 -9.59 -21.86 37.12
CA GLU A 305 -9.85 -20.60 37.82
C GLU A 305 -11.07 -19.88 37.24
N TRP A 306 -11.19 -19.83 35.92
CA TRP A 306 -12.36 -19.27 35.25
C TRP A 306 -13.64 -20.05 35.56
N GLU A 307 -13.60 -21.38 35.55
CA GLU A 307 -14.76 -22.25 35.89
C GLU A 307 -15.24 -22.00 37.33
N GLN A 308 -14.32 -21.76 38.27
CA GLN A 308 -14.64 -21.47 39.67
C GLN A 308 -15.10 -20.04 39.92
N LYS A 309 -14.46 -19.05 39.29
CA LYS A 309 -14.67 -17.62 39.60
C LYS A 309 -15.56 -16.89 38.59
N GLY A 310 -15.83 -17.49 37.43
CA GLY A 310 -16.56 -16.89 36.32
C GLY A 310 -15.85 -15.68 35.69
N ARG A 311 -14.55 -15.49 35.94
CA ARG A 311 -13.76 -14.34 35.48
C ARG A 311 -12.44 -14.81 34.87
N PRO A 312 -12.13 -14.43 33.63
CA PRO A 312 -10.85 -14.79 33.02
C PRO A 312 -9.71 -14.04 33.73
N ALA A 313 -8.56 -14.70 33.90
CA ALA A 313 -7.38 -14.11 34.53
C ALA A 313 -6.81 -12.95 33.69
N VAL A 314 -6.90 -13.04 32.37
CA VAL A 314 -6.65 -11.92 31.45
C VAL A 314 -7.95 -11.14 31.30
N GLY A 315 -7.87 -9.81 31.47
CA GLY A 315 -9.02 -8.93 31.32
C GLY A 315 -9.74 -9.15 29.98
N PRO A 316 -11.08 -9.01 29.93
CA PRO A 316 -11.81 -9.21 28.70
C PRO A 316 -11.31 -8.23 27.63
N PRO A 317 -11.29 -8.62 26.34
CA PRO A 317 -10.94 -7.73 25.23
C PRO A 317 -11.99 -6.63 24.96
N VAL A 318 -12.88 -6.38 25.94
CA VAL A 318 -14.07 -5.55 25.83
C VAL A 318 -14.03 -4.54 26.98
N ASN A 319 -14.02 -3.25 26.64
CA ASN A 319 -13.88 -2.18 27.62
C ASN A 319 -15.23 -1.77 28.22
N ASN A 320 -16.33 -1.90 27.47
CA ASN A 320 -17.65 -1.56 27.96
C ASN A 320 -18.13 -2.58 29.04
N PRO A 321 -18.53 -2.13 30.25
CA PRO A 321 -18.93 -3.04 31.33
C PRO A 321 -20.12 -3.96 31.01
N ALA A 322 -21.12 -3.46 30.26
CA ALA A 322 -22.30 -4.24 29.88
C ALA A 322 -21.93 -5.32 28.86
N LEU A 323 -21.12 -4.97 27.85
CA LEU A 323 -20.61 -5.94 26.88
C LEU A 323 -19.64 -6.94 27.52
N ALA A 324 -18.83 -6.52 28.50
CA ALA A 324 -17.98 -7.43 29.25
C ALA A 324 -18.78 -8.43 30.08
N ALA A 325 -19.95 -8.05 30.59
CA ALA A 325 -20.88 -8.98 31.24
C ALA A 325 -21.47 -9.98 30.24
N LEU A 326 -21.93 -9.50 29.09
CA LEU A 326 -22.43 -10.37 28.02
C LEU A 326 -21.36 -11.35 27.52
N TYR A 327 -20.12 -10.89 27.36
CA TYR A 327 -19.00 -11.74 26.97
C TYR A 327 -18.78 -12.88 27.97
N ARG A 328 -18.86 -12.61 29.28
CA ARG A 328 -18.80 -13.66 30.31
C ARG A 328 -19.95 -14.66 30.19
N GLU A 329 -21.16 -14.20 29.89
CA GLU A 329 -22.31 -15.07 29.63
C GLU A 329 -22.06 -15.96 28.39
N THR A 330 -21.51 -15.40 27.31
CA THR A 330 -21.13 -16.15 26.10
C THR A 330 -20.02 -17.18 26.38
N LEU A 331 -19.00 -16.84 27.15
CA LEU A 331 -18.00 -17.81 27.63
C LEU A 331 -18.67 -18.94 28.43
N GLY A 332 -19.58 -18.59 29.35
CA GLY A 332 -20.33 -19.56 30.15
C GLY A 332 -21.14 -20.54 29.31
N ARG A 333 -21.81 -20.07 28.25
CA ARG A 333 -22.56 -20.93 27.30
C ARG A 333 -21.66 -21.88 26.51
N ASN A 334 -20.42 -21.47 26.22
CA ASN A 334 -19.46 -22.25 25.43
C ASN A 334 -18.52 -23.12 26.30
N ALA A 335 -18.65 -23.07 27.63
CA ALA A 335 -17.78 -23.76 28.59
C ALA A 335 -17.71 -25.27 28.37
N ALA A 336 -18.86 -25.93 28.25
CA ALA A 336 -18.95 -27.38 28.16
C ALA A 336 -18.33 -27.91 26.86
N GLU A 337 -18.57 -27.20 25.75
CA GLU A 337 -17.96 -27.51 24.46
C GLU A 337 -16.44 -27.35 24.50
N ALA A 338 -15.94 -26.22 25.04
CA ALA A 338 -14.51 -25.99 25.19
C ALA A 338 -13.86 -27.07 26.08
N LYS A 339 -14.50 -27.45 27.19
CA LYS A 339 -14.02 -28.52 28.09
C LYS A 339 -13.87 -29.84 27.35
N ARG A 340 -14.87 -30.22 26.54
CA ARG A 340 -14.82 -31.45 25.73
C ARG A 340 -13.65 -31.42 24.74
N ARG A 341 -13.47 -30.32 24.00
CA ARG A 341 -12.38 -30.18 23.02
C ARG A 341 -11.00 -30.16 23.67
N ARG A 342 -10.86 -29.53 24.83
CA ARG A 342 -9.62 -29.56 25.61
C ARG A 342 -9.28 -30.98 26.07
N GLU A 343 -10.27 -31.74 26.53
CA GLU A 343 -10.08 -33.14 26.92
C GLU A 343 -9.70 -34.02 25.72
N GLU A 344 -10.39 -33.89 24.60
CA GLU A 344 -10.07 -34.59 23.36
C GLU A 344 -8.63 -34.26 22.90
N ALA A 345 -8.23 -32.98 22.93
CA ALA A 345 -6.87 -32.55 22.60
C ALA A 345 -5.82 -33.12 23.57
N ARG A 346 -6.14 -33.20 24.87
CA ARG A 346 -5.27 -33.80 25.89
C ARG A 346 -5.07 -35.29 25.63
N LEU A 347 -6.14 -36.03 25.38
CA LEU A 347 -6.08 -37.45 25.06
C LEU A 347 -5.30 -37.69 23.76
N ALA A 348 -5.49 -36.86 22.74
CA ALA A 348 -4.73 -36.93 21.49
C ALA A 348 -3.22 -36.70 21.70
N ARG A 349 -2.83 -35.72 22.54
CA ARG A 349 -1.42 -35.49 22.89
C ARG A 349 -0.80 -36.66 23.65
N LEU A 350 -1.53 -37.27 24.59
CA LEU A 350 -1.06 -38.45 25.31
C LEU A 350 -0.90 -39.65 24.36
N ALA A 351 -1.84 -39.86 23.46
CA ALA A 351 -1.75 -40.91 22.44
C ALA A 351 -0.55 -40.70 21.49
N LEU A 352 -0.28 -39.46 21.09
CA LEU A 352 0.89 -39.12 20.27
C LEU A 352 2.20 -39.36 21.04
N ALA A 353 2.30 -38.89 22.28
CA ALA A 353 3.49 -39.09 23.10
C ALA A 353 3.76 -40.58 23.38
N GLU A 354 2.71 -41.38 23.58
CA GLU A 354 2.86 -42.84 23.71
C GLU A 354 3.34 -43.48 22.41
N LYS A 355 2.80 -43.04 21.25
CA LYS A 355 3.25 -43.50 19.94
C LYS A 355 4.73 -43.18 19.73
N GLU A 356 5.16 -41.94 19.99
CA GLU A 356 6.56 -41.52 19.89
C GLU A 356 7.46 -42.32 20.83
N ARG A 357 7.00 -42.62 22.06
CA ARG A 357 7.75 -43.48 22.99
C ARG A 357 7.93 -44.89 22.44
N ARG A 358 6.88 -45.50 21.88
CA ARG A 358 6.94 -46.83 21.27
C ARG A 358 7.89 -46.85 20.06
N GLU A 359 7.82 -45.85 19.20
CA GLU A 359 8.72 -45.71 18.04
C GLU A 359 10.17 -45.52 18.48
N ALA A 360 10.42 -44.72 19.52
CA ALA A 360 11.76 -44.53 20.09
C ALA A 360 12.30 -45.81 20.75
N GLU A 361 11.47 -46.58 21.45
CA GLU A 361 11.83 -47.88 22.01
C GLU A 361 12.14 -48.91 20.91
N GLU A 362 11.34 -48.94 19.85
CA GLU A 362 11.58 -49.80 18.70
C GLU A 362 12.88 -49.44 17.97
N LEU A 363 13.14 -48.14 17.77
CA LEU A 363 14.38 -47.66 17.17
C LEU A 363 15.60 -48.08 18.02
N LYS A 364 15.54 -47.86 19.34
CA LYS A 364 16.61 -48.30 20.26
C LYS A 364 16.83 -49.81 20.20
N ARG A 365 15.75 -50.60 20.08
CA ARG A 365 15.87 -52.06 19.93
C ARG A 365 16.57 -52.41 18.62
N ARG A 366 16.18 -51.79 17.49
CA ARG A 366 16.82 -52.00 16.19
C ARG A 366 18.30 -51.60 16.21
N GLU A 367 18.64 -50.45 16.79
CA GLU A 367 20.02 -50.01 16.94
C GLU A 367 20.85 -50.96 17.82
N ALA A 368 20.27 -51.48 18.89
CA ALA A 368 20.92 -52.48 19.74
C ALA A 368 21.14 -53.81 19.00
N GLU A 369 20.15 -54.27 18.23
CA GLU A 369 20.26 -55.47 17.39
C GLU A 369 21.32 -55.29 16.28
N GLU A 370 21.33 -54.15 15.60
CA GLU A 370 22.35 -53.83 14.60
C GLU A 370 23.73 -53.70 15.22
N ARG A 371 23.86 -53.07 16.39
CA ARG A 371 25.13 -52.99 17.12
C ARG A 371 25.60 -54.39 17.49
N ALA A 372 24.74 -55.23 18.05
CA ALA A 372 25.09 -56.61 18.39
C ALA A 372 25.50 -57.41 17.15
N LYS A 373 24.83 -57.21 16.01
CA LYS A 373 25.20 -57.82 14.73
C LYS A 373 26.57 -57.32 14.24
N ARG A 374 26.83 -56.01 14.31
CA ARG A 374 28.13 -55.43 13.96
C ARG A 374 29.24 -55.90 14.90
N GLU A 375 28.99 -56.03 16.19
CA GLU A 375 29.95 -56.56 17.16
C GLU A 375 30.25 -58.04 16.89
N ALA A 376 29.22 -58.85 16.58
CA ALA A 376 29.41 -60.24 16.17
C ALA A 376 30.18 -60.36 14.86
N GLU A 377 29.96 -59.45 13.91
CA GLU A 377 30.68 -59.39 12.64
C GLU A 377 32.11 -58.81 12.79
N ALA A 378 32.33 -57.88 13.71
CA ALA A 378 33.63 -57.28 14.04
C ALA A 378 34.54 -58.20 14.87
N GLY A 379 33.99 -59.31 15.42
CA GLY A 379 34.78 -60.50 15.77
C GLY A 379 35.53 -61.12 14.58
N ARG A 380 35.44 -60.50 13.39
CA ARG A 380 36.28 -60.73 12.22
C ARG A 380 37.77 -60.69 12.57
N LYS A 381 38.43 -61.68 11.97
CA LYS A 381 39.86 -61.99 12.03
C LYS A 381 40.68 -60.71 11.77
N VAL A 382 41.38 -60.23 12.80
CA VAL A 382 42.41 -59.19 12.65
C VAL A 382 43.37 -59.66 11.55
N ILE A 383 43.48 -58.88 10.49
CA ILE A 383 44.35 -59.20 9.37
C ILE A 383 45.81 -59.14 9.82
N PRO A 384 46.72 -59.95 9.26
CA PRO A 384 48.13 -59.86 9.60
C PRO A 384 48.67 -58.44 9.36
N TYR A 385 49.37 -57.90 10.35
CA TYR A 385 50.00 -56.58 10.27
C TYR A 385 51.35 -56.60 10.96
N ALA A 386 52.21 -55.63 10.63
CA ALA A 386 53.51 -55.43 11.25
C ALA A 386 53.70 -53.97 11.65
N ILE A 387 54.08 -53.71 12.90
CA ILE A 387 54.46 -52.36 13.34
C ILE A 387 55.87 -52.08 12.79
N ILE A 388 55.97 -51.13 11.88
CA ILE A 388 57.22 -50.69 11.24
C ILE A 388 57.93 -49.70 12.16
N LYS A 389 57.19 -48.75 12.72
CA LYS A 389 57.70 -47.70 13.59
C LYS A 389 56.76 -47.49 14.77
N ARG A 390 57.33 -47.22 15.93
CA ARG A 390 56.63 -46.79 17.14
C ARG A 390 57.35 -45.56 17.68
N GLU A 391 56.62 -44.47 17.84
CA GLU A 391 57.15 -43.20 18.32
C GLU A 391 56.28 -42.66 19.46
N GLU A 392 56.90 -42.24 20.56
CA GLU A 392 56.20 -41.62 21.68
C GLU A 392 56.13 -40.11 21.46
N LEU A 393 54.94 -39.61 21.11
CA LEU A 393 54.66 -38.19 20.89
C LEU A 393 54.21 -37.51 22.19
N GLY A 394 55.03 -37.65 23.24
CA GLY A 394 54.77 -37.13 24.58
C GLY A 394 54.17 -38.18 25.53
N THR A 395 53.73 -37.74 26.72
CA THR A 395 53.30 -38.63 27.81
C THR A 395 51.99 -39.38 27.53
N ALA A 396 51.14 -38.86 26.63
CA ALA A 396 49.80 -39.39 26.40
C ALA A 396 49.55 -39.91 24.98
N LYS A 397 50.51 -39.76 24.04
CA LYS A 397 50.30 -40.05 22.61
C LYS A 397 51.38 -40.98 22.05
N LEU A 398 50.97 -42.06 21.38
CA LEU A 398 51.84 -42.87 20.52
C LEU A 398 51.51 -42.63 19.05
N ALA A 399 52.52 -42.70 18.20
CA ALA A 399 52.36 -42.84 16.76
C ALA A 399 52.90 -44.20 16.32
N PHE A 400 52.15 -44.90 15.47
CA PHE A 400 52.52 -46.18 14.90
C PHE A 400 52.51 -46.09 13.38
N ASP A 401 53.61 -46.48 12.75
CA ASP A 401 53.60 -46.78 11.30
C ASP A 401 53.37 -48.28 11.18
N VAL A 402 52.27 -48.67 10.54
CA VAL A 402 51.82 -50.06 10.46
C VAL A 402 51.81 -50.50 9.00
N ARG A 403 52.55 -51.56 8.69
CA ARG A 403 52.42 -52.27 7.42
C ARG A 403 51.26 -53.23 7.51
N VAL A 404 50.38 -53.15 6.53
CA VAL A 404 49.35 -54.16 6.27
C VAL A 404 49.57 -54.71 4.86
N ASP A 405 49.51 -56.04 4.74
CA ASP A 405 49.67 -56.69 3.44
C ASP A 405 48.38 -56.60 2.62
N LEU A 406 48.49 -56.76 1.30
CA LEU A 406 47.32 -56.89 0.43
C LEU A 406 46.56 -58.18 0.78
N ILE A 407 45.24 -58.09 0.86
CA ILE A 407 44.37 -59.23 1.14
C ILE A 407 43.74 -59.62 -0.18
N ASP A 408 44.05 -60.83 -0.68
CA ASP A 408 43.55 -61.32 -1.97
C ASP A 408 43.77 -60.32 -3.13
N GLY A 409 44.91 -59.62 -3.11
CA GLY A 409 45.29 -58.65 -4.16
C GLY A 409 44.63 -57.28 -4.06
N ARG A 410 43.74 -57.04 -3.08
CA ARG A 410 43.15 -55.71 -2.81
C ARG A 410 43.78 -55.07 -1.57
N LEU A 411 43.60 -53.75 -1.46
CA LEU A 411 43.89 -53.05 -0.21
C LEU A 411 42.94 -53.51 0.90
N PRO A 412 43.40 -53.53 2.16
CA PRO A 412 42.51 -53.72 3.30
C PRO A 412 41.36 -52.71 3.28
N SER A 413 40.16 -53.15 3.64
CA SER A 413 39.00 -52.27 3.79
C SER A 413 39.14 -51.41 5.05
N ALA A 414 38.36 -50.34 5.14
CA ALA A 414 38.32 -49.50 6.34
C ALA A 414 38.02 -50.32 7.61
N ASP A 415 37.11 -51.30 7.54
CA ASP A 415 36.78 -52.20 8.65
C ASP A 415 37.95 -53.09 9.08
N GLU A 416 38.72 -53.61 8.12
CA GLU A 416 39.90 -54.45 8.39
C GLU A 416 41.04 -53.63 9.02
N LEU A 417 41.26 -52.40 8.54
CA LEU A 417 42.21 -51.46 9.13
C LEU A 417 41.78 -51.03 10.53
N LEU A 418 40.47 -50.81 10.72
CA LEU A 418 39.89 -50.49 12.01
C LEU A 418 40.12 -51.62 13.02
N ALA A 419 39.96 -52.89 12.61
CA ALA A 419 40.26 -54.03 13.45
C ALA A 419 41.75 -54.08 13.86
N VAL A 420 42.68 -53.74 12.96
CA VAL A 420 44.11 -53.61 13.28
C VAL A 420 44.36 -52.46 14.26
N ALA A 421 43.75 -51.29 14.03
CA ALA A 421 43.89 -50.15 14.92
C ALA A 421 43.37 -50.46 16.33
N GLN A 422 42.22 -51.12 16.44
CA GLN A 422 41.64 -51.56 17.71
C GLN A 422 42.51 -52.61 18.40
N ASP A 423 43.08 -53.56 17.67
CA ASP A 423 43.99 -54.56 18.22
C ASP A 423 45.26 -53.91 18.79
N ILE A 424 45.91 -53.00 18.05
CA ILE A 424 47.06 -52.21 18.52
C ILE A 424 46.69 -51.39 19.75
N HIS A 425 45.54 -50.69 19.71
CA HIS A 425 45.09 -49.90 20.85
C HIS A 425 44.81 -50.76 22.07
N SER A 426 44.15 -51.92 21.92
CA SER A 426 43.85 -52.83 23.04
C SER A 426 45.12 -53.33 23.75
N LYS A 427 46.19 -53.57 22.98
CA LYS A 427 47.50 -53.99 23.49
C LYS A 427 48.24 -52.86 24.23
N GLU A 428 47.99 -51.62 23.85
CA GLU A 428 48.74 -50.44 24.35
C GLU A 428 47.92 -49.56 25.32
N LYS A 429 46.62 -49.85 25.51
CA LYS A 429 45.65 -49.08 26.32
C LYS A 429 46.09 -48.82 27.76
N ARG A 430 47.01 -49.61 28.30
CA ARG A 430 47.54 -49.43 29.67
C ARG A 430 48.52 -48.26 29.80
N ARG A 431 49.06 -47.70 28.72
CA ARG A 431 50.16 -46.73 28.77
C ARG A 431 49.85 -45.37 28.16
N HIS A 432 48.91 -45.28 27.21
CA HIS A 432 48.59 -44.04 26.53
C HIS A 432 47.09 -43.99 26.20
N GLU A 433 46.50 -42.80 26.34
CA GLU A 433 45.09 -42.56 26.03
C GLU A 433 44.88 -42.43 24.52
N ASN A 434 45.93 -42.02 23.79
CA ASN A 434 45.84 -41.64 22.38
C ASN A 434 46.89 -42.33 21.49
N ASN A 435 46.48 -43.00 20.41
CA ASN A 435 47.35 -43.68 19.42
C ASN A 435 47.07 -43.25 17.97
N PHE A 436 47.95 -42.47 17.36
CA PHE A 436 47.90 -42.20 15.92
C PHE A 436 48.47 -43.40 15.15
N ILE A 437 47.80 -43.87 14.11
CA ILE A 437 48.23 -45.05 13.35
C ILE A 437 48.24 -44.74 11.86
N ASP A 438 49.42 -44.74 11.25
CA ASP A 438 49.59 -44.60 9.81
C ASP A 438 49.70 -45.98 9.15
N PHE A 439 48.86 -46.26 8.16
CA PHE A 439 48.87 -47.53 7.43
C PHE A 439 49.66 -47.39 6.12
N HIS A 440 50.62 -48.30 5.92
CA HIS A 440 51.51 -48.33 4.77
C HIS A 440 51.37 -49.61 3.95
N ARG A 441 51.49 -49.46 2.63
CA ARG A 441 51.48 -50.59 1.68
C ARG A 441 52.80 -51.37 1.76
N PRO A 442 52.81 -52.65 1.35
CA PRO A 442 54.05 -53.41 1.23
C PRO A 442 55.08 -52.71 0.34
N GLY A 443 56.31 -52.54 0.83
CA GLY A 443 57.42 -51.92 0.09
C GLY A 443 57.50 -50.39 0.13
N LYS A 444 56.61 -49.70 0.89
CA LYS A 444 56.57 -48.24 1.02
C LYS A 444 56.80 -47.84 2.49
N HIS A 445 58.07 -47.71 2.90
CA HIS A 445 58.46 -47.34 4.27
C HIS A 445 59.41 -46.14 4.25
N GLY A 446 59.30 -45.25 5.24
CA GLY A 446 60.27 -44.16 5.45
C GLY A 446 60.06 -42.95 4.53
N GLY A 447 59.01 -42.16 4.80
CA GLY A 447 58.75 -40.89 4.11
C GLY A 447 57.82 -40.98 2.90
N THR A 448 57.28 -42.17 2.60
CA THR A 448 56.19 -42.35 1.62
C THR A 448 54.83 -42.21 2.28
N VAL A 449 53.93 -41.50 1.60
CA VAL A 449 52.53 -41.21 1.98
C VAL A 449 51.83 -42.48 2.51
N CYS A 450 51.32 -42.44 3.74
CA CYS A 450 50.43 -43.47 4.25
C CYS A 450 49.14 -43.46 3.43
N PHE A 451 48.50 -44.62 3.25
CA PHE A 451 47.28 -44.69 2.45
C PHE A 451 46.00 -44.62 3.31
N ALA A 452 46.15 -44.73 4.63
CA ALA A 452 45.10 -44.48 5.59
C ALA A 452 45.72 -44.08 6.93
N THR A 453 45.01 -43.27 7.71
CA THR A 453 45.36 -42.92 9.08
C THR A 453 44.23 -43.33 10.02
N GLY A 454 44.57 -43.77 11.22
CA GLY A 454 43.64 -44.18 12.26
C GLY A 454 43.75 -43.29 13.49
N HIS A 455 42.64 -42.65 13.84
CA HIS A 455 42.46 -41.97 15.13
C HIS A 455 41.63 -42.85 16.07
N HIS A 456 41.79 -42.69 17.37
CA HIS A 456 41.33 -43.62 18.40
C HIS A 456 40.04 -43.17 19.10
N LEU A 457 39.63 -41.90 18.97
CA LEU A 457 38.43 -41.36 19.63
C LEU A 457 37.78 -40.21 18.83
N PRO A 458 36.62 -40.45 18.18
CA PRO A 458 36.07 -41.76 17.82
C PRO A 458 37.03 -42.51 16.88
N PRO A 459 36.94 -43.86 16.81
CA PRO A 459 37.79 -44.63 15.93
C PRO A 459 37.42 -44.35 14.47
N VAL A 460 38.16 -43.45 13.84
CA VAL A 460 37.97 -43.04 12.44
C VAL A 460 39.22 -43.46 11.68
N ILE A 461 39.02 -44.32 10.68
CA ILE A 461 40.04 -44.57 9.66
C ILE A 461 39.78 -43.56 8.53
N GLN A 462 40.65 -42.56 8.42
CA GLN A 462 40.64 -41.66 7.30
C GLN A 462 41.49 -42.27 6.19
N MET A 463 40.83 -42.78 5.15
CA MET A 463 41.53 -43.16 3.92
C MET A 463 42.10 -41.88 3.33
N LEU A 464 43.41 -41.80 3.17
CA LEU A 464 44.02 -40.63 2.55
C LEU A 464 43.73 -40.67 1.05
N PRO A 465 43.17 -39.59 0.47
CA PRO A 465 42.85 -39.56 -0.94
C PRO A 465 44.14 -39.52 -1.77
N GLU A 466 44.63 -40.68 -2.17
CA GLU A 466 45.37 -40.82 -3.43
C GLU A 466 44.40 -41.12 -4.59
N ASP A 467 43.11 -40.83 -4.42
CA ASP A 467 42.09 -41.23 -5.38
C ASP A 467 41.77 -40.09 -6.38
N PRO A 468 42.35 -40.09 -7.59
CA PRO A 468 41.93 -39.18 -8.66
C PRO A 468 40.47 -39.41 -9.08
N THR A 469 39.79 -40.43 -8.54
CA THR A 469 38.37 -40.73 -8.80
C THR A 469 37.43 -40.21 -7.72
N ALA A 470 37.92 -39.53 -6.67
CA ALA A 470 37.06 -38.86 -5.71
C ALA A 470 36.10 -37.92 -6.44
N GLU A 471 34.79 -38.16 -6.27
CA GLU A 471 33.77 -37.43 -7.02
C GLU A 471 33.91 -35.93 -6.76
N PRO A 472 33.89 -35.09 -7.82
CA PRO A 472 33.96 -33.65 -7.66
C PRO A 472 32.79 -33.18 -6.77
N LEU A 473 33.06 -32.18 -5.93
CA LEU A 473 32.05 -31.60 -5.05
C LEU A 473 30.78 -31.25 -5.83
N PRO A 474 29.57 -31.55 -5.29
CA PRO A 474 28.33 -31.19 -5.93
C PRO A 474 28.32 -29.71 -6.31
N ALA A 475 27.84 -29.38 -7.51
CA ALA A 475 27.90 -28.00 -8.03
C ALA A 475 27.27 -26.97 -7.08
N ALA A 476 26.20 -27.34 -6.38
CA ALA A 476 25.55 -26.50 -5.38
C ALA A 476 26.46 -26.23 -4.15
N THR A 477 27.21 -27.23 -3.72
CA THR A 477 28.20 -27.10 -2.65
C THR A 477 29.35 -26.20 -3.10
N ARG A 478 29.89 -26.45 -4.30
CA ARG A 478 30.92 -25.60 -4.91
C ARG A 478 30.50 -24.13 -5.00
N GLN A 479 29.27 -23.87 -5.42
CA GLN A 479 28.72 -22.51 -5.50
C GLN A 479 28.63 -21.83 -4.12
N LYS A 480 28.24 -22.56 -3.07
CA LYS A 480 28.22 -22.04 -1.69
C LYS A 480 29.62 -21.70 -1.18
N VAL A 481 30.60 -22.55 -1.44
CA VAL A 481 32.02 -22.31 -1.13
C VAL A 481 32.52 -21.05 -1.83
N GLU A 482 32.32 -20.96 -3.15
CA GLU A 482 32.76 -19.81 -3.94
C GLU A 482 32.09 -18.52 -3.47
N ALA A 483 30.80 -18.57 -3.12
CA ALA A 483 30.09 -17.42 -2.59
C ALA A 483 30.66 -16.94 -1.24
N ALA A 484 30.91 -17.87 -0.31
CA ALA A 484 31.54 -17.55 0.98
C ALA A 484 32.95 -17.00 0.81
N TYR A 485 33.79 -17.66 0.00
CA TYR A 485 35.15 -17.22 -0.32
C TYR A 485 35.17 -15.81 -0.92
N ASN A 486 34.27 -15.53 -1.88
CA ASN A 486 34.15 -14.21 -2.48
C ASN A 486 33.66 -13.14 -1.49
N ALA A 487 32.76 -13.51 -0.57
CA ALA A 487 32.20 -12.58 0.41
C ALA A 487 33.18 -12.22 1.53
N THR A 488 34.02 -13.16 1.97
CA THR A 488 34.89 -12.98 3.14
C THR A 488 36.36 -12.78 2.76
N VAL A 489 36.95 -13.75 2.04
CA VAL A 489 38.39 -13.78 1.75
C VAL A 489 38.74 -12.82 0.62
N LYS A 490 38.11 -12.96 -0.55
CA LYS A 490 38.51 -12.22 -1.77
C LYS A 490 38.31 -10.71 -1.67
N ARG A 491 37.32 -10.26 -0.88
CA ARG A 491 36.99 -8.84 -0.70
C ARG A 491 37.67 -8.19 0.50
N SER A 492 38.41 -8.96 1.31
CA SER A 492 39.04 -8.42 2.51
C SER A 492 40.23 -7.52 2.15
N PRO A 493 40.31 -6.30 2.70
CA PRO A 493 41.45 -5.41 2.49
C PRO A 493 42.73 -5.91 3.17
N LYS A 494 42.64 -6.98 3.97
CA LYS A 494 43.77 -7.63 4.64
C LYS A 494 44.41 -8.74 3.81
N VAL A 495 43.89 -9.02 2.62
CA VAL A 495 44.37 -10.08 1.73
C VAL A 495 45.07 -9.43 0.52
N ALA A 496 46.36 -9.75 0.31
CA ALA A 496 47.11 -9.32 -0.87
C ALA A 496 46.81 -10.22 -2.07
N LYS A 497 46.78 -11.53 -1.83
CA LYS A 497 46.48 -12.55 -2.83
C LYS A 497 45.75 -13.70 -2.16
N SER A 498 44.83 -14.34 -2.87
CA SER A 498 44.22 -15.58 -2.40
C SER A 498 43.88 -16.48 -3.57
N GLU A 499 43.86 -17.78 -3.31
CA GLU A 499 43.55 -18.83 -4.28
C GLU A 499 42.55 -19.79 -3.63
N LEU A 500 41.57 -20.23 -4.42
CA LEU A 500 40.57 -21.23 -4.05
C LEU A 500 40.70 -22.38 -5.03
N GLU A 501 41.03 -23.56 -4.54
CA GLU A 501 41.20 -24.78 -5.33
C GLU A 501 40.25 -25.87 -4.85
N PHE A 502 39.68 -26.62 -5.81
CA PHE A 502 38.82 -27.77 -5.55
C PHE A 502 39.57 -29.01 -6.03
N GLN A 503 40.00 -29.86 -5.10
CA GLN A 503 40.78 -31.06 -5.42
C GLN A 503 40.26 -32.26 -4.63
N GLY A 504 39.94 -33.35 -5.34
CA GLY A 504 39.60 -34.64 -4.71
C GLY A 504 38.41 -34.62 -3.75
N GLY A 505 37.37 -33.83 -4.02
CA GLY A 505 36.22 -33.66 -3.12
C GLY A 505 36.46 -32.71 -1.94
N GLY A 506 37.68 -32.17 -1.80
CA GLY A 506 38.04 -31.17 -0.80
C GLY A 506 38.09 -29.75 -1.37
N VAL A 507 38.17 -28.79 -0.46
CA VAL A 507 38.36 -27.37 -0.76
C VAL A 507 39.64 -26.89 -0.08
N TYR A 508 40.48 -26.19 -0.83
CA TYR A 508 41.72 -25.61 -0.33
C TYR A 508 41.70 -24.11 -0.57
N VAL A 509 41.89 -23.33 0.50
CA VAL A 509 41.99 -21.88 0.42
C VAL A 509 43.38 -21.44 0.84
N ARG A 510 44.10 -20.81 -0.08
CA ARG A 510 45.36 -20.14 0.22
C ARG A 510 45.11 -18.64 0.37
N ILE A 511 45.62 -18.06 1.45
CA ILE A 511 45.47 -16.63 1.75
C ILE A 511 46.84 -16.02 2.01
N ASP A 512 47.31 -15.16 1.11
CA ASP A 512 48.50 -14.35 1.32
C ASP A 512 48.08 -12.98 1.88
N LEU A 513 48.52 -12.66 3.09
CA LEU A 513 48.11 -11.44 3.80
C LEU A 513 48.78 -10.17 3.25
N ALA A 514 48.04 -9.07 3.30
CA ALA A 514 48.55 -7.74 2.97
C ALA A 514 49.60 -7.28 3.97
N ARG A 515 50.51 -6.41 3.51
CA ARG A 515 51.56 -5.84 4.36
C ARG A 515 50.93 -5.12 5.56
N GLY A 516 51.33 -5.50 6.77
CA GLY A 516 50.82 -4.95 8.02
C GLY A 516 49.58 -5.66 8.59
N ALA A 517 49.08 -6.71 7.94
CA ALA A 517 48.15 -7.65 8.56
C ALA A 517 48.89 -8.59 9.52
N THR A 518 48.19 -9.04 10.56
CA THR A 518 48.72 -9.82 11.68
C THR A 518 48.18 -11.25 11.68
N GLU A 519 48.78 -12.13 12.47
CA GLU A 519 48.24 -13.48 12.71
C GLU A 519 46.80 -13.46 13.25
N ARG A 520 46.46 -12.46 14.07
CA ARG A 520 45.08 -12.27 14.54
C ARG A 520 44.12 -11.97 13.39
N ASP A 521 44.57 -11.23 12.37
CA ASP A 521 43.78 -11.00 11.16
C ASP A 521 43.61 -12.30 10.35
N ALA A 522 44.63 -13.16 10.32
CA ALA A 522 44.55 -14.50 9.70
C ALA A 522 43.44 -15.35 10.33
N ILE A 523 43.47 -15.48 11.66
CA ILE A 523 42.49 -16.27 12.44
C ILE A 523 41.08 -15.72 12.22
N ALA A 524 40.92 -14.39 12.29
CA ALA A 524 39.62 -13.76 12.10
C ALA A 524 39.06 -14.00 10.69
N LEU A 525 39.91 -13.97 9.67
CA LEU A 525 39.54 -14.20 8.28
C LEU A 525 39.13 -15.66 8.03
N ALA A 526 39.92 -16.62 8.52
CA ALA A 526 39.60 -18.05 8.46
C ALA A 526 38.28 -18.35 9.19
N THR A 527 38.09 -17.77 10.38
CA THR A 527 36.84 -17.91 11.16
C THR A 527 35.64 -17.35 10.42
N ALA A 528 35.77 -16.16 9.84
CA ALA A 528 34.69 -15.54 9.06
C ALA A 528 34.32 -16.38 7.84
N TYR A 529 35.33 -16.95 7.17
CA TYR A 529 35.13 -17.84 6.03
C TYR A 529 34.38 -19.12 6.41
N TYR A 530 34.79 -19.83 7.45
CA TYR A 530 34.09 -21.05 7.90
C TYR A 530 32.66 -20.78 8.37
N LYS A 531 32.40 -19.63 9.01
CA LYS A 531 31.02 -19.24 9.36
C LYS A 531 30.15 -18.99 8.12
N ALA A 532 30.74 -18.47 7.05
CA ALA A 532 30.03 -18.20 5.80
C ALA A 532 29.84 -19.45 4.93
N ALA A 533 30.73 -20.44 5.05
CA ALA A 533 30.64 -21.76 4.42
C ALA A 533 30.54 -22.88 5.47
N PRO A 534 29.38 -23.04 6.15
CA PRO A 534 29.18 -24.11 7.11
C PRO A 534 29.01 -25.45 6.37
N LEU A 535 30.11 -25.98 5.88
CA LEU A 535 30.20 -27.28 5.23
C LEU A 535 30.80 -28.24 6.24
N ARG A 536 29.91 -28.95 6.95
CA ARG A 536 30.31 -29.96 7.93
C ARG A 536 30.82 -31.24 7.29
N ASP A 537 30.41 -31.49 6.05
CA ASP A 537 30.64 -32.76 5.35
C ASP A 537 31.69 -32.66 4.22
N VAL A 538 32.47 -31.56 4.18
CA VAL A 538 33.48 -31.33 3.14
C VAL A 538 34.82 -31.05 3.80
N PHE A 539 35.84 -31.82 3.41
CA PHE A 539 37.22 -31.55 3.81
C PHE A 539 37.62 -30.16 3.33
N HIS A 540 38.05 -29.32 4.26
CA HIS A 540 38.27 -27.92 4.01
C HIS A 540 39.50 -27.47 4.77
N ASP A 541 40.50 -26.99 4.06
CA ASP A 541 41.75 -26.53 4.66
C ASP A 541 42.04 -25.10 4.21
N VAL A 542 42.39 -24.24 5.18
CA VAL A 542 42.69 -22.83 4.95
C VAL A 542 44.11 -22.57 5.42
N THR A 543 45.02 -22.38 4.47
CA THR A 543 46.42 -22.01 4.77
C THR A 543 46.60 -20.52 4.64
N VAL A 544 47.26 -19.89 5.62
CA VAL A 544 47.50 -18.45 5.61
C VAL A 544 49.00 -18.16 5.65
N TRP A 545 49.40 -17.23 4.79
CA TRP A 545 50.78 -16.84 4.54
C TRP A 545 50.93 -15.34 4.77
N ASP A 546 52.07 -14.91 5.29
CA ASP A 546 52.38 -13.49 5.46
C ASP A 546 52.90 -12.84 4.16
N SER A 547 53.08 -11.53 4.19
CA SER A 547 53.60 -10.77 3.04
C SER A 547 55.05 -11.11 2.65
N ALA A 548 55.77 -11.87 3.49
CA ALA A 548 57.11 -12.37 3.19
C ALA A 548 57.09 -13.78 2.57
N GLY A 549 55.90 -14.37 2.38
CA GLY A 549 55.73 -15.71 1.85
C GLY A 549 56.01 -16.81 2.89
N GLN A 550 55.94 -16.50 4.19
CA GLN A 550 56.03 -17.47 5.27
C GLN A 550 54.63 -17.93 5.68
N GLN A 551 54.39 -19.24 5.76
CA GLN A 551 53.15 -19.78 6.29
C GLN A 551 53.04 -19.48 7.79
N LEU A 552 51.94 -18.87 8.21
CA LEU A 552 51.66 -18.51 9.60
C LEU A 552 50.95 -19.65 10.34
N GLY A 553 50.11 -20.41 9.64
CA GLY A 553 49.34 -21.51 10.20
C GLY A 553 48.34 -22.07 9.20
N PHE A 554 47.56 -23.04 9.67
CA PHE A 554 46.40 -23.55 8.94
C PHE A 554 45.19 -23.62 9.88
N ALA A 555 44.00 -23.58 9.29
CA ALA A 555 42.75 -23.61 10.02
C ALA A 555 41.86 -24.74 9.53
N GLU A 556 41.41 -25.58 10.47
CA GLU A 556 40.49 -26.69 10.23
C GLU A 556 39.15 -26.42 10.89
N ASN A 557 38.07 -26.95 10.32
CA ASN A 557 36.74 -26.89 10.88
C ASN A 557 36.41 -28.20 11.59
N GLU A 558 36.17 -28.16 12.89
CA GLU A 558 35.70 -29.32 13.66
C GLU A 558 34.21 -29.58 13.40
N GLU A 559 33.75 -30.81 13.67
CA GLU A 559 32.35 -31.25 13.47
C GLU A 559 31.32 -30.37 14.21
N ASP A 560 31.72 -29.69 15.28
CA ASP A 560 30.87 -28.79 16.06
C ASP A 560 30.80 -27.35 15.51
N GLY A 561 31.52 -27.05 14.43
CA GLY A 561 31.59 -25.73 13.79
C GLY A 561 32.59 -24.77 14.45
N LYS A 562 33.47 -25.25 15.34
CA LYS A 562 34.63 -24.49 15.81
C LYS A 562 35.75 -24.55 14.79
N VAL A 563 36.46 -23.43 14.68
CA VAL A 563 37.65 -23.33 13.83
C VAL A 563 38.87 -23.53 14.72
N TYR A 564 39.58 -24.63 14.49
CA TYR A 564 40.87 -24.88 15.12
C TYR A 564 41.95 -24.16 14.31
N TRP A 565 42.79 -23.36 14.97
CA TRP A 565 43.93 -22.71 14.36
C TRP A 565 45.21 -23.37 14.89
N GLU A 566 45.97 -23.98 13.99
CA GLU A 566 47.29 -24.51 14.33
C GLU A 566 48.37 -23.52 13.85
N PRO A 567 49.01 -22.77 14.77
CA PRO A 567 50.11 -21.89 14.39
C PRO A 567 51.31 -22.75 13.99
N LEU A 568 51.89 -22.48 12.82
CA LEU A 568 53.21 -23.02 12.48
C LEU A 568 54.25 -22.26 13.32
N ASP A 569 54.54 -22.73 14.53
CA ASP A 569 55.60 -22.16 15.37
C ASP A 569 56.98 -22.50 14.79
N LEU A 570 57.34 -21.76 13.75
CA LEU A 570 58.64 -21.82 13.10
C LEU A 570 59.77 -21.35 14.02
N LYS A 571 59.47 -20.69 15.15
CA LYS A 571 60.48 -20.33 16.15
C LYS A 571 60.92 -21.55 16.95
N ARG A 572 59.98 -22.40 17.37
CA ARG A 572 60.29 -23.73 17.96
C ARG A 572 60.93 -24.66 16.95
N GLU A 573 60.44 -24.72 15.71
CA GLU A 573 61.01 -25.62 14.70
C GLU A 573 62.44 -25.17 14.29
N ARG A 574 62.70 -23.86 14.18
CA ARG A 574 64.07 -23.34 13.98
C ARG A 574 64.99 -23.50 15.19
N GLN A 575 64.45 -23.52 16.42
CA GLN A 575 65.19 -23.87 17.65
C GLN A 575 65.42 -25.38 17.81
N ARG A 576 64.64 -26.20 17.12
CA ARG A 576 64.76 -27.66 17.10
C ARG A 576 65.70 -28.16 16.00
N ILE A 577 65.76 -27.43 14.87
CA ILE A 577 66.69 -27.69 13.75
C ILE A 577 68.10 -27.15 14.04
N ARG A 578 68.22 -26.09 14.83
CA ARG A 578 69.50 -25.63 15.40
C ARG A 578 69.84 -26.42 16.64
#